data_AF-A0A7J4RAK9-F1
#
_entry.id   AF-A0A7J4RAK9-F1
#
_cell.length_a   1.000
_cell.length_b   1.000
_cell.length_c   1.000
_cell.angle_alpha   90.00
_cell.angle_beta   90.00
_cell.angle_gamma   90.00
#
_symmetry.space_group_name_H-M   'P 1'
#
loop_
_entity.id
_entity.type
_entity.pdbx_description
1 polymer ?
#
loop_
_entity_poly.entity_id
_entity_poly.type
_entity_poly.pdbx_seq_one_letter_code
_entity_poly.pdbx_strand_id
1 'polypeptide(L)'
;IEQYDAVEQRLAEMAGDFKKLQERKKHLIDVAERLEEQRKVRLINVLAKVNENFKKVYKSLSNGGRGELYLENKEEPFKGGLELWAQPKGKSSNVTRHQLSGGEQSVAALALIFAIQDYDPSPFYYFDEVDQNLDSVNAECIAKMCRERSKAAQFIMVTLRKVSLQLADHHIGITHGGDGCSRRIIDFDQEQAIALGEQALKEAESAAKKNEQRAKEEQETLAEMPRVPDALPAPQSLGGLLKHMQDDESMTSLAERTAETNEDIEERTALTNAISELDEATEETAEQSIELDE
;
A
#
# COMPACT_ATOMS: atom_id res chain seq x y z
N ILE A 1 17.44 67.65 -23.77
CA ILE A 1 18.77 67.03 -23.60
C ILE A 1 18.77 66.24 -22.29
N GLU A 2 18.49 66.86 -21.14
CA GLU A 2 18.40 66.15 -19.84
C GLU A 2 17.46 64.92 -19.79
N GLN A 3 16.29 64.99 -20.44
CA GLN A 3 15.38 63.83 -20.51
C GLN A 3 15.92 62.66 -21.33
N TYR A 4 16.75 62.94 -22.35
CA TYR A 4 17.39 61.92 -23.16
C TYR A 4 18.47 61.21 -22.34
N ASP A 5 19.32 61.97 -21.65
CA ASP A 5 20.40 61.45 -20.80
C ASP A 5 19.85 60.57 -19.66
N ALA A 6 18.74 60.98 -19.04
CA ALA A 6 18.09 60.19 -17.99
C ALA A 6 17.51 58.86 -18.49
N VAL A 7 16.95 58.84 -19.70
CA VAL A 7 16.41 57.62 -20.33
C VAL A 7 17.54 56.70 -20.78
N GLU A 8 18.63 57.25 -21.33
CA GLU A 8 19.82 56.49 -21.72
C GLU A 8 20.46 55.80 -20.51
N GLN A 9 20.62 56.51 -19.38
CA GLN A 9 21.15 55.95 -18.14
C GLN A 9 20.27 54.80 -17.61
N ARG A 10 18.94 54.98 -17.61
CA ARG A 10 18.01 53.93 -17.18
C ARG A 10 18.06 52.70 -18.10
N LEU A 11 18.23 52.90 -19.41
CA LEU A 11 18.37 51.81 -20.37
C LEU A 11 19.68 51.02 -20.10
N ALA A 12 20.78 51.72 -19.83
CA ALA A 12 22.05 51.10 -19.47
C ALA A 12 21.96 50.27 -18.16
N GLU A 13 21.27 50.80 -17.14
CA GLU A 13 21.00 50.06 -15.89
C GLU A 13 20.16 48.79 -16.14
N MET A 14 19.04 48.93 -16.86
CA MET A 14 18.17 47.78 -17.19
C MET A 14 18.90 46.73 -18.02
N ALA A 15 19.76 47.13 -18.97
CA ALA A 15 20.57 46.21 -19.75
C ALA A 15 21.60 45.46 -18.87
N GLY A 16 22.21 46.16 -17.91
CA GLY A 16 23.11 45.57 -16.92
C GLY A 16 22.41 44.54 -16.04
N ASP A 17 21.20 44.85 -15.56
CA ASP A 17 20.40 43.93 -14.75
C ASP A 17 19.88 42.74 -15.55
N PHE A 18 19.46 42.95 -16.80
CA PHE A 18 19.07 41.87 -17.70
C PHE A 18 20.21 40.87 -17.90
N LYS A 19 21.43 41.36 -18.13
CA LYS A 19 22.61 40.49 -18.28
C LYS A 19 22.90 39.70 -17.01
N LYS A 20 22.86 40.33 -15.83
CA LYS A 20 23.02 39.64 -14.54
C LYS A 20 21.95 38.58 -14.33
N LEU A 21 20.69 38.87 -14.66
CA LEU A 21 19.59 37.90 -14.55
C LEU A 21 19.78 36.73 -15.50
N GLN A 22 20.26 36.98 -16.73
CA GLN A 22 20.55 35.94 -17.70
C GLN A 22 21.70 35.03 -17.24
N GLU A 23 22.76 35.59 -16.68
CA GLU A 23 23.87 34.84 -16.07
C GLU A 23 23.40 34.00 -14.88
N ARG A 24 22.60 34.59 -13.97
CA ARG A 24 22.02 33.88 -12.82
C ARG A 24 21.09 32.75 -13.26
N LYS A 25 20.26 32.97 -14.28
CA LYS A 25 19.39 31.93 -14.85
C LYS A 25 20.22 30.77 -15.38
N LYS A 26 21.27 31.05 -16.15
CA LYS A 26 22.17 30.01 -16.68
C LYS A 26 22.84 29.22 -15.55
N HIS A 27 23.34 29.91 -14.53
CA HIS A 27 23.94 29.26 -13.37
C HIS A 27 22.93 28.39 -12.60
N LEU A 28 21.68 28.83 -12.45
CA LEU A 28 20.65 28.04 -11.77
C LEU A 28 20.30 26.77 -12.55
N ILE A 29 20.26 26.85 -13.88
CA ILE A 29 20.04 25.69 -14.75
C ILE A 29 21.18 24.67 -14.59
N ASP A 30 22.44 25.13 -14.64
CA ASP A 30 23.61 24.27 -14.45
C ASP A 30 23.63 23.58 -13.07
N VAL A 31 23.30 24.32 -12.01
CA VAL A 31 23.16 23.75 -10.67
C VAL A 31 22.04 22.72 -10.62
N ALA A 32 20.90 22.98 -11.26
CA ALA A 32 19.78 22.03 -11.29
C ALA A 32 20.16 20.74 -12.02
N GLU A 33 20.80 20.84 -13.19
CA GLU A 33 21.27 19.69 -13.97
C GLU A 33 22.26 18.84 -13.18
N ARG A 34 23.24 19.49 -12.51
CA ARG A 34 24.20 18.79 -11.66
C ARG A 34 23.55 18.09 -10.48
N LEU A 35 22.56 18.72 -9.85
CA LEU A 35 21.84 18.10 -8.73
C LEU A 35 21.03 16.89 -9.19
N GLU A 36 20.39 16.96 -10.36
CA GLU A 36 19.60 15.85 -10.89
C GLU A 36 20.50 14.64 -11.24
N GLU A 37 21.67 14.87 -11.83
CA GLU A 37 22.65 13.81 -12.09
C GLU A 37 23.14 13.17 -10.78
N GLN A 38 23.51 14.00 -9.80
CA GLN A 38 23.93 13.51 -8.48
C GLN A 38 22.83 12.72 -7.78
N ARG A 39 21.58 13.16 -7.89
CA ARG A 39 20.40 12.49 -7.33
C ARG A 39 20.22 11.11 -7.97
N LYS A 40 20.29 11.02 -9.30
CA LYS A 40 20.18 9.75 -10.05
C LYS A 40 21.27 8.76 -9.64
N VAL A 41 22.53 9.19 -9.61
CA VAL A 41 23.67 8.35 -9.24
C VAL A 41 23.52 7.84 -7.81
N ARG A 42 23.11 8.70 -6.87
CA ARG A 42 22.88 8.30 -5.48
C ARG A 42 21.77 7.25 -5.36
N LEU A 43 20.63 7.47 -6.02
CA LEU A 43 19.50 6.53 -5.96
C LEU A 43 19.91 5.14 -6.46
N ILE A 44 20.56 5.05 -7.63
CA ILE A 44 20.96 3.78 -8.22
C ILE A 44 21.95 3.04 -7.30
N ASN A 45 22.92 3.76 -6.73
CA ASN A 45 23.92 3.18 -5.83
C ASN A 45 23.32 2.70 -4.52
N VAL A 46 22.39 3.47 -3.92
CA VAL A 46 21.68 3.09 -2.70
C VAL A 46 20.83 1.85 -2.97
N LEU A 47 20.03 1.88 -4.04
CA LEU A 47 19.13 0.78 -4.37
C LEU A 47 19.88 -0.52 -4.66
N ALA A 48 21.03 -0.45 -5.35
CA ALA A 48 21.86 -1.63 -5.59
C ALA A 48 22.30 -2.28 -4.26
N LYS A 49 22.72 -1.48 -3.28
CA LYS A 49 23.12 -1.99 -1.96
C LYS A 49 21.94 -2.52 -1.15
N VAL A 50 20.80 -1.81 -1.16
CA VAL A 50 19.58 -2.26 -0.50
C VAL A 50 19.07 -3.56 -1.12
N ASN A 51 19.15 -3.72 -2.44
CA ASN A 51 18.77 -4.97 -3.12
C ASN A 51 19.64 -6.16 -2.69
N GLU A 52 20.96 -5.96 -2.58
CA GLU A 52 21.87 -7.01 -2.08
C GLU A 52 21.59 -7.38 -0.62
N ASN A 53 21.25 -6.42 0.23
CA ASN A 53 20.82 -6.68 1.60
C ASN A 53 19.48 -7.42 1.63
N PHE A 54 18.52 -6.98 0.81
CA PHE A 54 17.19 -7.58 0.69
C PHE A 54 17.26 -9.05 0.30
N LYS A 55 18.09 -9.41 -0.70
CA LYS A 55 18.33 -10.80 -1.09
C LYS A 55 18.78 -11.67 0.08
N LYS A 56 19.70 -11.17 0.91
CA LYS A 56 20.24 -11.89 2.06
C LYS A 56 19.21 -12.05 3.17
N VAL A 57 18.57 -10.94 3.54
CA VAL A 57 17.57 -10.89 4.61
C VAL A 57 16.35 -11.74 4.25
N TYR A 58 15.80 -11.56 3.05
CA TYR A 58 14.63 -12.31 2.61
C TYR A 58 14.91 -13.81 2.55
N LYS A 59 16.09 -14.22 2.06
CA LYS A 59 16.50 -15.64 2.07
C LYS A 59 16.57 -16.21 3.48
N SER A 60 17.03 -15.42 4.45
CA SER A 60 17.09 -15.83 5.86
C SER A 60 15.70 -15.94 6.48
N LEU A 61 14.81 -14.99 6.20
CA LEU A 61 13.46 -14.95 6.76
C LEU A 61 12.52 -16.00 6.15
N SER A 62 12.60 -16.24 4.84
CA SER A 62 11.73 -17.16 4.11
C SER A 62 12.30 -18.59 3.97
N ASN A 63 13.25 -18.97 4.85
CA ASN A 63 13.89 -20.30 4.86
C ASN A 63 14.45 -20.76 3.49
N GLY A 64 15.00 -19.84 2.71
CA GLY A 64 15.61 -20.12 1.40
C GLY A 64 14.85 -19.58 0.17
N GLY A 65 13.81 -18.77 0.37
CA GLY A 65 13.17 -18.03 -0.72
C GLY A 65 14.09 -16.99 -1.38
N ARG A 66 13.61 -16.40 -2.47
CA ARG A 66 14.35 -15.40 -3.25
C ARG A 66 13.55 -14.11 -3.28
N GLY A 67 14.22 -12.97 -3.16
CA GLY A 67 13.56 -11.68 -3.28
C GLY A 67 14.51 -10.69 -3.93
N GLU A 68 14.00 -9.90 -4.88
CA GLU A 68 14.79 -8.89 -5.59
C GLU A 68 13.97 -7.61 -5.78
N LEU A 69 14.68 -6.48 -5.86
CA LEU A 69 14.14 -5.16 -6.15
C LEU A 69 14.55 -4.75 -7.57
N TYR A 70 13.58 -4.32 -8.38
CA TYR A 70 13.79 -3.89 -9.75
C TYR A 70 13.25 -2.48 -10.00
N LEU A 71 14.05 -1.65 -10.66
CA LEU A 71 13.53 -0.41 -11.25
C LEU A 71 12.91 -0.74 -12.60
N GLU A 72 11.68 -0.28 -12.81
CA GLU A 72 11.00 -0.41 -14.11
C GLU A 72 11.81 0.26 -15.22
N ASN A 73 12.40 1.43 -14.92
CA ASN A 73 13.26 2.16 -15.84
C ASN A 73 14.57 2.59 -15.17
N LYS A 74 15.69 2.00 -15.59
CA LYS A 74 17.03 2.34 -15.07
C LYS A 74 17.57 3.67 -15.63
N GLU A 75 17.12 4.08 -16.81
CA GLU A 75 17.56 5.33 -17.44
C GLU A 75 16.85 6.53 -16.83
N GLU A 76 15.58 6.39 -16.49
CA GLU A 76 14.76 7.43 -15.85
C GLU A 76 14.12 6.91 -14.55
N PRO A 77 14.91 6.69 -13.49
CA PRO A 77 14.45 6.01 -12.27
C PRO A 77 13.41 6.80 -11.45
N PHE A 78 13.21 8.09 -11.77
CA PHE A 78 12.20 8.93 -11.12
C PHE A 78 10.87 8.95 -11.89
N LYS A 79 10.83 8.42 -13.13
CA LYS A 79 9.61 8.31 -13.93
C LYS A 79 8.99 6.92 -13.87
N GLY A 80 9.78 5.89 -13.56
CA GLY A 80 9.32 4.52 -13.36
C GLY A 80 9.08 4.19 -11.89
N GLY A 81 8.38 3.08 -11.65
CA GLY A 81 8.18 2.48 -10.34
C GLY A 81 9.37 1.64 -9.85
N LEU A 82 9.26 1.20 -8.60
CA LEU A 82 10.11 0.18 -7.98
C LEU A 82 9.25 -1.07 -7.73
N GLU A 83 9.60 -2.16 -8.41
CA GLU A 83 8.93 -3.44 -8.22
C GLU A 83 9.67 -4.28 -7.18
N LEU A 84 8.92 -4.82 -6.23
CA LEU A 84 9.40 -5.78 -5.25
C LEU A 84 8.91 -7.16 -5.64
N TRP A 85 9.85 -7.99 -6.11
CA TRP A 85 9.57 -9.38 -6.43
C TRP A 85 10.04 -10.28 -5.29
N ALA A 86 9.17 -11.20 -4.87
CA ALA A 86 9.43 -12.12 -3.77
C ALA A 86 8.84 -13.51 -4.09
N GLN A 87 9.70 -14.52 -4.00
CA GLN A 87 9.41 -15.93 -4.21
C GLN A 87 9.59 -16.69 -2.89
N PRO A 88 8.50 -17.09 -2.22
CA PRO A 88 8.54 -17.99 -1.08
C PRO A 88 9.12 -19.36 -1.44
N LYS A 89 9.62 -20.09 -0.43
CA LYS A 89 10.18 -21.43 -0.64
C LYS A 89 9.12 -22.38 -1.21
N GLY A 90 9.42 -23.01 -2.34
CA GLY A 90 8.56 -24.03 -2.94
C GLY A 90 7.47 -23.50 -3.89
N LYS A 91 7.32 -22.18 -4.03
CA LYS A 91 6.43 -21.58 -5.04
C LYS A 91 7.15 -21.36 -6.38
N SER A 92 6.39 -21.36 -7.48
CA SER A 92 6.88 -21.08 -8.83
C SER A 92 7.53 -19.69 -8.93
N SER A 93 8.43 -19.49 -9.89
CA SER A 93 9.08 -18.19 -10.15
C SER A 93 8.13 -17.14 -10.70
N ASN A 94 6.98 -17.55 -11.24
CA ASN A 94 6.01 -16.67 -11.90
C ASN A 94 4.99 -16.05 -10.93
N VAL A 95 5.21 -16.19 -9.62
CA VAL A 95 4.31 -15.62 -8.61
C VAL A 95 4.40 -14.09 -8.66
N THR A 96 3.25 -13.46 -8.85
CA THR A 96 3.10 -12.02 -8.71
C THR A 96 2.77 -11.63 -7.27
N ARG A 97 3.05 -10.38 -6.89
CA ARG A 97 2.82 -9.86 -5.54
C ARG A 97 1.39 -10.09 -5.03
N HIS A 98 0.40 -10.03 -5.92
CA HIS A 98 -1.02 -10.24 -5.60
C HIS A 98 -1.36 -11.68 -5.24
N GLN A 99 -0.53 -12.65 -5.63
CA GLN A 99 -0.71 -14.09 -5.35
C GLN A 99 0.01 -14.54 -4.07
N LEU A 100 0.65 -13.62 -3.35
CA LEU A 100 1.27 -13.90 -2.06
C LEU A 100 0.22 -13.86 -0.94
N SER A 101 0.34 -14.79 0.01
CA SER A 101 -0.45 -14.77 1.24
C SER A 101 -0.11 -13.51 2.06
N GLY A 102 -1.05 -13.02 2.87
CA GLY A 102 -0.82 -11.88 3.76
C GLY A 102 0.38 -12.07 4.70
N GLY A 103 0.66 -13.30 5.13
CA GLY A 103 1.87 -13.63 5.90
C GLY A 103 3.15 -13.50 5.06
N GLU A 104 3.14 -13.98 3.81
CA GLU A 104 4.27 -13.87 2.89
C GLU A 104 4.56 -12.41 2.50
N GLN A 105 3.50 -11.62 2.26
CA GLN A 105 3.62 -10.18 2.03
C GLN A 105 4.22 -9.46 3.24
N SER A 106 3.83 -9.86 4.46
CA SER A 106 4.38 -9.30 5.70
C SER A 106 5.87 -9.63 5.86
N VAL A 107 6.28 -10.87 5.54
CA VAL A 107 7.71 -11.25 5.54
C VAL A 107 8.50 -10.45 4.51
N ALA A 108 7.96 -10.27 3.30
CA ALA A 108 8.61 -9.47 2.26
C ALA A 108 8.78 -8.01 2.68
N ALA A 109 7.75 -7.41 3.30
CA ALA A 109 7.81 -6.04 3.80
C ALA A 109 8.84 -5.88 4.94
N LEU A 110 8.83 -6.79 5.91
CA LEU A 110 9.82 -6.79 7.00
C LEU A 110 11.25 -6.99 6.47
N ALA A 111 11.43 -7.86 5.48
CA ALA A 111 12.72 -8.05 4.84
C ALA A 111 13.23 -6.76 4.17
N LEU A 112 12.34 -5.98 3.54
CA LEU A 112 12.70 -4.68 2.97
C LEU A 112 13.12 -3.69 4.05
N ILE A 113 12.37 -3.61 5.15
CA ILE A 113 12.71 -2.74 6.29
C ILE A 113 14.11 -3.11 6.80
N PHE A 114 14.36 -4.37 7.10
CA PHE A 114 15.67 -4.84 7.57
C PHE A 114 16.80 -4.59 6.55
N ALA A 115 16.53 -4.71 5.26
CA ALA A 115 17.51 -4.42 4.20
C ALA A 115 17.92 -2.93 4.17
N ILE A 116 16.96 -2.03 4.39
CA ILE A 116 17.20 -0.59 4.52
C ILE A 116 18.00 -0.31 5.80
N GLN A 117 17.64 -0.95 6.92
CA GLN A 117 18.37 -0.82 8.18
C GLN A 117 19.84 -1.25 8.07
N ASP A 118 20.12 -2.29 7.28
CA ASP A 118 21.49 -2.77 7.03
C ASP A 118 22.30 -1.78 6.18
N TYR A 119 21.64 -0.91 5.41
CA TYR A 119 22.29 0.14 4.65
C TYR A 119 22.53 1.39 5.50
N ASP A 120 21.53 1.81 6.27
CA ASP A 120 21.57 2.99 7.14
C ASP A 120 20.90 2.68 8.50
N PRO A 121 21.67 2.28 9.53
CA PRO A 121 21.12 1.85 10.80
C PRO A 121 20.63 3.04 11.64
N SER A 122 19.42 2.91 12.17
CA SER A 122 18.79 3.86 13.08
C SER A 122 19.11 3.49 14.54
N PRO A 123 19.10 4.47 15.46
CA PRO A 123 19.38 4.22 16.88
C PRO A 123 18.32 3.34 17.57
N PHE A 124 17.06 3.39 17.12
CA PHE A 124 15.99 2.58 17.67
C PHE A 124 14.93 2.20 16.61
N TYR A 125 14.19 1.13 16.89
CA TYR A 125 13.09 0.62 16.08
C TYR A 125 11.89 0.27 16.95
N TYR A 126 10.69 0.62 16.48
CA TYR A 126 9.42 0.32 17.11
C TYR A 126 8.58 -0.55 16.17
N PHE A 127 8.18 -1.73 16.63
CA PHE A 127 7.33 -2.66 15.90
C PHE A 127 6.03 -2.90 16.67
N ASP A 128 4.91 -2.72 15.99
CA ASP A 128 3.58 -2.90 16.55
C ASP A 128 2.89 -4.07 15.83
N GLU A 129 2.70 -5.18 16.54
CA GLU A 129 2.00 -6.39 16.08
C GLU A 129 2.43 -6.95 14.70
N VAL A 130 3.67 -6.68 14.30
CA VAL A 130 4.21 -7.06 12.99
C VAL A 130 4.26 -8.58 12.74
N ASP A 131 4.17 -9.38 13.81
CA ASP A 131 4.21 -10.84 13.78
C ASP A 131 2.83 -11.51 13.97
N GLN A 132 1.74 -10.74 13.90
CA GLN A 132 0.38 -11.25 14.04
C GLN A 132 0.00 -12.18 12.87
N ASN A 133 0.27 -11.77 11.63
CA ASN A 133 -0.10 -12.53 10.42
C ASN A 133 0.94 -13.58 10.00
N LEU A 134 1.96 -13.80 10.82
CA LEU A 134 3.04 -14.73 10.54
C LEU A 134 2.79 -16.09 11.18
N ASP A 135 3.29 -17.13 10.52
CA ASP A 135 3.35 -18.46 11.13
C ASP A 135 4.43 -18.50 12.23
N SER A 136 4.42 -19.58 13.01
CA SER A 136 5.35 -19.74 14.14
C SER A 136 6.82 -19.74 13.70
N VAL A 137 7.12 -20.28 12.52
CA VAL A 137 8.48 -20.39 11.98
C VAL A 137 9.01 -19.02 11.58
N ASN A 138 8.26 -18.24 10.80
CA ASN A 138 8.71 -16.91 10.38
C ASN A 138 8.77 -15.94 11.57
N ALA A 139 7.82 -16.03 12.51
CA ALA A 139 7.85 -15.25 13.75
C ALA A 139 9.13 -15.53 14.57
N GLU A 140 9.54 -16.80 14.68
CA GLU A 140 10.80 -17.17 15.34
C GLU A 140 12.03 -16.62 14.60
N CYS A 141 12.05 -16.69 13.27
CA CYS A 141 13.13 -16.12 12.46
C CYS A 141 13.27 -14.60 12.68
N ILE A 142 12.15 -13.88 12.70
CA ILE A 142 12.15 -12.43 12.94
C ILE A 142 12.62 -12.12 14.36
N ALA A 143 12.10 -12.82 15.36
CA ALA A 143 12.47 -12.58 16.75
C ALA A 143 13.98 -12.83 16.98
N LYS A 144 14.54 -13.89 16.37
CA LYS A 144 16.00 -14.15 16.40
C LYS A 144 16.79 -13.05 15.70
N MET A 145 16.32 -12.55 14.57
CA MET A 145 17.03 -11.49 13.85
C MET A 145 16.96 -10.15 14.58
N CYS A 146 15.83 -9.81 15.19
CA CYS A 146 15.71 -8.67 16.10
C CYS A 146 16.68 -8.80 17.29
N ARG A 147 16.80 -10.00 17.87
CA ARG A 147 17.75 -10.29 18.96
C ARG A 147 19.22 -10.11 18.54
N GLU A 148 19.56 -10.48 17.31
CA GLU A 148 20.92 -10.28 16.81
C GLU A 148 21.21 -8.79 16.60
N ARG A 149 20.26 -8.08 15.96
CA ARG A 149 20.36 -6.65 15.66
C ARG A 149 20.24 -5.77 16.91
N SER A 150 19.64 -6.27 18.00
CA SER A 150 19.53 -5.51 19.26
C SER A 150 20.87 -5.19 19.90
N LYS A 151 21.95 -5.86 19.47
CA LYS A 151 23.32 -5.55 19.86
C LYS A 151 23.81 -4.20 19.30
N ALA A 152 23.21 -3.72 18.22
CA ALA A 152 23.60 -2.49 17.53
C ALA A 152 22.56 -1.37 17.65
N ALA A 153 21.27 -1.69 17.81
CA ALA A 153 20.17 -0.73 17.92
C ALA A 153 19.14 -1.15 18.97
N GLN A 154 18.36 -0.21 19.51
CA GLN A 154 17.31 -0.52 20.48
C GLN A 154 16.04 -1.01 19.76
N PHE A 155 15.50 -2.17 20.17
CA PHE A 155 14.23 -2.69 19.65
C PHE A 155 13.13 -2.60 20.71
N ILE A 156 12.00 -2.02 20.34
CA ILE A 156 10.77 -1.98 21.11
C ILE A 156 9.70 -2.69 20.28
N MET A 157 9.12 -3.75 20.83
CA MET A 157 8.16 -4.59 20.10
C MET A 157 6.90 -4.78 20.95
N VAL A 158 5.75 -4.49 20.35
CA VAL A 158 4.43 -4.84 20.87
C VAL A 158 4.00 -6.12 20.17
N THR A 159 3.80 -7.18 20.94
CA THR A 159 3.45 -8.50 20.40
C THR A 159 2.81 -9.38 21.45
N LEU A 160 1.96 -10.29 20.99
CA LEU A 160 1.37 -11.36 21.78
C LEU A 160 2.09 -12.71 21.54
N ARG A 161 3.10 -12.75 20.65
CA ARG A 161 3.79 -13.99 20.28
C ARG A 161 4.77 -14.40 21.38
N LYS A 162 4.58 -15.61 21.90
CA LYS A 162 5.46 -16.24 22.91
C LYS A 162 6.94 -16.21 22.54
N VAL A 163 7.27 -16.51 21.29
CA VAL A 163 8.67 -16.61 20.83
C VAL A 163 9.38 -15.26 20.93
N SER A 164 8.70 -14.19 20.50
CA SER A 164 9.18 -12.81 20.60
C SER A 164 9.35 -12.38 22.07
N LEU A 165 8.36 -12.68 22.91
CA LEU A 165 8.44 -12.41 24.36
C LEU A 165 9.56 -13.19 25.05
N GLN A 166 9.86 -14.43 24.62
CA GLN A 166 10.94 -15.23 25.21
C GLN A 166 12.33 -14.67 24.94
N LEU A 167 12.53 -13.99 23.80
CA LEU A 167 13.84 -13.46 23.39
C LEU A 167 14.10 -12.02 23.85
N ALA A 168 13.09 -11.36 24.44
CA ALA A 168 13.21 -10.00 24.97
C ALA A 168 13.97 -9.98 26.30
N ASP A 169 14.81 -8.94 26.51
CA ASP A 169 15.52 -8.73 27.78
C ASP A 169 14.63 -8.14 28.88
N HIS A 170 13.64 -7.33 28.48
CA HIS A 170 12.76 -6.60 29.38
C HIS A 170 11.32 -6.65 28.88
N HIS A 171 10.39 -6.83 29.80
CA HIS A 171 8.96 -6.87 29.53
C HIS A 171 8.28 -5.67 30.17
N ILE A 172 7.37 -5.03 29.43
CA ILE A 172 6.58 -3.90 29.93
C ILE A 172 5.12 -4.29 29.79
N GLY A 173 4.48 -4.58 30.92
CA GLY A 173 3.05 -4.87 30.97
C GLY A 173 2.23 -3.59 31.10
N ILE A 174 1.17 -3.47 30.29
CA ILE A 174 0.17 -2.40 30.38
C ILE A 174 -1.18 -3.04 30.74
N THR A 175 -1.89 -2.45 31.69
CA THR A 175 -3.22 -2.89 32.10
C THR A 175 -4.20 -1.71 32.16
N HIS A 176 -5.48 -1.97 31.97
CA HIS A 176 -6.54 -0.99 32.18
C HIS A 176 -7.26 -1.30 33.50
N GLY A 177 -7.56 -0.27 34.31
CA GLY A 177 -8.21 -0.45 35.61
C GLY A 177 -9.74 -0.33 35.58
N GLY A 178 -10.36 -0.45 34.40
CA GLY A 178 -11.81 -0.22 34.23
C GLY A 178 -12.24 1.26 34.18
N ASP A 179 -11.34 2.19 34.47
CA ASP A 179 -11.56 3.64 34.53
C ASP A 179 -11.10 4.40 33.27
N GLY A 180 -10.85 3.68 32.17
CA GLY A 180 -10.36 4.25 30.92
C GLY A 180 -8.90 4.71 30.96
N CYS A 181 -8.17 4.50 32.06
CA CYS A 181 -6.78 4.89 32.19
C CYS A 181 -5.85 3.66 32.12
N SER A 182 -4.86 3.74 31.23
CA SER A 182 -3.78 2.74 31.11
C SER A 182 -2.76 2.92 32.23
N ARG A 183 -2.36 1.81 32.87
CA ARG A 183 -1.35 1.77 33.94
C ARG A 183 -0.27 0.76 33.60
N ARG A 184 0.98 1.08 33.96
CA ARG A 184 2.11 0.16 33.83
C ARG A 184 2.13 -0.83 35.00
N ILE A 185 2.38 -2.10 34.71
CA ILE A 185 2.65 -3.13 35.71
C ILE A 185 4.11 -2.97 36.17
N ILE A 186 4.35 -2.88 37.48
CA ILE A 186 5.68 -2.57 38.05
C ILE A 186 6.55 -3.83 38.12
N ASP A 187 5.99 -4.96 38.55
CA ASP A 187 6.66 -6.26 38.68
C ASP A 187 6.16 -7.21 37.59
N PHE A 188 6.63 -6.98 36.36
CA PHE A 188 6.22 -7.78 35.21
C PHE A 188 7.35 -8.67 34.72
N ASP A 189 7.33 -9.91 35.19
CA ASP A 189 8.33 -10.92 34.85
C ASP A 189 8.03 -11.60 33.52
N GLN A 190 9.06 -12.21 32.94
CA GLN A 190 8.98 -12.96 31.68
C GLN A 190 7.91 -14.07 31.71
N GLU A 191 7.79 -14.80 32.83
CA GLU A 191 6.79 -15.88 32.96
C GLU A 191 5.36 -15.34 32.89
N GLN A 192 5.09 -14.21 33.55
CA GLN A 192 3.79 -13.56 33.52
C GLN A 192 3.50 -12.98 32.11
N ALA A 193 4.52 -12.42 31.46
CA ALA A 193 4.41 -11.92 30.09
C ALA A 193 4.00 -13.02 29.11
N ILE A 194 4.64 -14.19 29.21
CA ILE A 194 4.33 -15.34 28.37
C ILE A 194 2.91 -15.86 28.66
N ALA A 195 2.53 -15.99 29.93
CA ALA A 195 1.22 -16.50 30.32
C ALA A 195 0.07 -15.60 29.85
N LEU A 196 0.19 -14.28 30.06
CA LEU A 196 -0.81 -13.31 29.59
C LEU A 196 -0.82 -13.20 28.06
N GLY A 197 0.35 -13.21 27.41
CA GLY A 197 0.45 -13.20 25.96
C GLY A 197 -0.23 -14.40 25.31
N GLU A 198 -0.05 -15.61 25.87
CA GLU A 198 -0.73 -16.82 25.39
C GLU A 198 -2.25 -16.77 25.56
N GLN A 199 -2.74 -16.20 26.68
CA GLN A 199 -4.18 -16.03 26.90
C GLN A 199 -4.78 -15.04 25.91
N ALA A 200 -4.16 -13.86 25.77
CA ALA A 200 -4.59 -12.83 24.83
C ALA A 200 -4.55 -13.31 23.37
N LEU A 201 -3.52 -14.08 22.99
CA LEU A 201 -3.41 -14.63 21.64
C LEU A 201 -4.55 -15.62 21.35
N LYS A 202 -4.90 -16.51 22.29
CA LYS A 202 -6.03 -17.44 22.14
C LYS A 202 -7.37 -16.70 22.00
N GLU A 203 -7.56 -15.65 22.79
CA GLU A 203 -8.76 -14.81 22.70
C GLU A 203 -8.83 -14.12 21.33
N ALA A 204 -7.73 -13.52 20.87
CA ALA A 204 -7.62 -12.87 19.57
C ALA A 204 -7.88 -13.84 18.40
N GLU A 205 -7.28 -15.03 18.42
CA GLU A 205 -7.51 -16.07 17.41
C GLU A 205 -8.98 -16.53 17.38
N SER A 206 -9.61 -16.67 18.55
CA SER A 206 -11.03 -17.04 18.64
C SER A 206 -11.95 -15.95 18.10
N ALA A 207 -11.61 -14.68 18.34
CA ALA A 207 -12.34 -13.53 17.82
C ALA A 207 -12.17 -13.41 16.30
N ALA A 208 -10.94 -13.60 15.80
CA ALA A 208 -10.65 -13.58 14.37
C ALA A 208 -11.45 -14.66 13.61
N LYS A 209 -11.48 -15.90 14.11
CA LYS A 209 -12.27 -16.99 13.51
C LYS A 209 -13.77 -16.68 13.47
N LYS A 210 -14.31 -16.07 14.53
CA LYS A 210 -15.72 -15.63 14.56
C LYS A 210 -15.99 -14.54 13.52
N ASN A 211 -15.07 -13.60 13.36
CA ASN A 211 -15.21 -12.54 12.35
C ASN A 211 -15.12 -13.09 10.93
N GLU A 212 -14.20 -14.02 10.67
CA GLU A 212 -14.09 -14.69 9.36
C GLU A 212 -15.35 -15.50 9.04
N GLN A 213 -15.90 -16.21 10.03
CA GLN A 213 -17.16 -16.94 9.86
C GLN A 213 -18.32 -15.99 9.54
N ARG A 214 -18.45 -14.87 10.27
CA ARG A 214 -19.48 -13.86 9.97
C ARG A 214 -19.32 -13.27 8.57
N ALA A 215 -18.09 -13.00 8.13
CA ALA A 215 -17.84 -12.47 6.80
C ALA A 215 -18.27 -13.45 5.69
N LYS A 216 -18.05 -14.76 5.90
CA LYS A 216 -18.54 -15.81 4.97
C LYS A 216 -20.07 -15.90 4.97
N GLU A 217 -20.69 -15.91 6.15
CA GLU A 217 -22.15 -15.88 6.30
C GLU A 217 -22.76 -14.62 5.64
N GLU A 218 -22.12 -13.46 5.75
CA GLU A 218 -22.53 -12.21 5.09
C GLU A 218 -22.42 -12.32 3.56
N GLN A 219 -21.36 -12.95 3.02
CA GLN A 219 -21.24 -13.18 1.58
C GLN A 219 -22.30 -14.16 1.05
N GLU A 220 -22.55 -15.26 1.78
CA GLU A 220 -23.58 -16.24 1.44
C GLU A 220 -24.98 -15.60 1.49
N THR A 221 -25.27 -14.81 2.52
CA THR A 221 -26.55 -14.10 2.64
C THR A 221 -26.73 -13.03 1.56
N LEU A 222 -25.68 -12.29 1.19
CA LEU A 222 -25.70 -11.35 0.06
C LEU A 222 -26.00 -12.06 -1.27
N ALA A 223 -25.48 -13.28 -1.47
CA ALA A 223 -25.76 -14.09 -2.65
C ALA A 223 -27.21 -14.60 -2.69
N GLU A 224 -27.82 -14.85 -1.52
CA GLU A 224 -29.23 -15.28 -1.39
C GLU A 224 -30.25 -14.13 -1.37
N MET A 225 -29.81 -12.86 -1.38
CA MET A 225 -30.75 -11.74 -1.39
C MET A 225 -31.57 -11.72 -2.68
N PRO A 226 -32.91 -11.59 -2.61
CA PRO A 226 -33.74 -11.48 -3.79
C PRO A 226 -33.33 -10.24 -4.58
N ARG A 227 -32.89 -10.44 -5.83
CA ARG A 227 -32.53 -9.34 -6.73
C ARG A 227 -33.74 -8.42 -6.88
N VAL A 228 -33.49 -7.11 -6.79
CA VAL A 228 -34.53 -6.11 -7.05
C VAL A 228 -35.04 -6.37 -8.47
N PRO A 229 -36.36 -6.59 -8.66
CA PRO A 229 -36.92 -6.79 -9.99
C PRO A 229 -36.54 -5.60 -10.88
N ASP A 230 -36.25 -5.86 -12.15
CA ASP A 230 -35.95 -4.82 -13.11
C ASP A 230 -37.03 -3.74 -13.06
N ALA A 231 -36.59 -2.47 -13.12
CA ALA A 231 -37.49 -1.35 -13.04
C ALA A 231 -38.63 -1.50 -14.05
N LEU A 232 -39.87 -1.36 -13.59
CA LEU A 232 -41.02 -1.40 -14.49
C LEU A 232 -40.82 -0.36 -15.60
N PRO A 233 -41.05 -0.71 -16.87
CA PRO A 233 -40.96 0.25 -17.95
C PRO A 233 -41.89 1.42 -17.65
N ALA A 234 -41.41 2.64 -17.92
CA ALA A 234 -42.17 3.86 -17.66
C ALA A 234 -43.59 3.74 -18.24
N PRO A 235 -44.64 4.00 -17.45
CA PRO A 235 -46.01 3.80 -17.92
C PRO A 235 -46.31 4.71 -19.11
N GLN A 236 -46.77 4.13 -20.22
CA GLN A 236 -47.15 4.85 -21.45
C GLN A 236 -48.31 5.85 -21.25
N SER A 237 -48.94 5.85 -20.08
CA SER A 237 -50.08 6.71 -19.72
C SER A 237 -49.74 8.19 -19.52
N LEU A 238 -48.46 8.58 -19.47
CA LEU A 238 -48.07 10.00 -19.45
C LEU A 238 -48.01 10.63 -20.85
N GLY A 239 -48.17 9.84 -21.92
CA GLY A 239 -48.29 10.34 -23.30
C GLY A 239 -49.61 11.06 -23.61
N GLY A 240 -50.59 11.04 -22.70
CA GLY A 240 -51.87 11.72 -22.89
C GLY A 240 -51.86 13.20 -22.47
N LEU A 241 -51.02 13.59 -21.51
CA LEU A 241 -50.95 14.96 -20.98
C LEU A 241 -49.99 15.86 -21.76
N LEU A 242 -49.04 15.28 -22.49
CA LEU A 242 -48.08 16.01 -23.33
C LEU A 242 -48.74 16.73 -24.53
N LYS A 243 -49.94 16.33 -24.94
CA LYS A 243 -50.64 16.97 -26.06
C LYS A 243 -51.32 18.30 -25.70
N HIS A 244 -51.30 18.71 -24.42
CA HIS A 244 -51.93 19.94 -23.93
C HIS A 244 -51.00 20.82 -23.08
N MET A 245 -49.69 20.56 -23.10
CA MET A 245 -48.68 21.38 -22.39
C MET A 245 -47.62 21.93 -23.34
N GLN A 246 -48.03 22.33 -24.55
CA GLN A 246 -47.24 23.30 -25.31
C GLN A 246 -47.38 24.64 -24.60
N ASP A 247 -46.37 24.99 -23.80
CA ASP A 247 -45.81 26.34 -23.63
C ASP A 247 -45.14 26.50 -22.24
N ASP A 248 -44.04 25.78 -21.97
CA ASP A 248 -43.11 26.16 -20.90
C ASP A 248 -41.68 25.67 -21.18
N GLU A 249 -40.77 26.61 -21.49
CA GLU A 249 -39.36 26.38 -21.86
C GLU A 249 -38.50 25.74 -20.73
N SER A 250 -39.02 25.63 -19.50
CA SER A 250 -38.27 25.06 -18.38
C SER A 250 -38.23 23.52 -18.38
N MET A 251 -39.23 22.87 -18.99
CA MET A 251 -39.41 21.41 -18.95
C MET A 251 -38.68 20.66 -20.07
N THR A 252 -38.28 21.35 -21.14
CA THR A 252 -37.42 20.79 -22.20
C THR A 252 -36.02 20.50 -21.69
N SER A 253 -35.45 21.40 -20.86
CA SER A 253 -34.13 21.16 -20.23
C SER A 253 -34.14 19.99 -19.24
N LEU A 254 -35.28 19.75 -18.58
CA LEU A 254 -35.44 18.60 -17.69
C LEU A 254 -35.55 17.31 -18.50
N ALA A 255 -36.30 17.30 -19.60
CA ALA A 255 -36.42 16.13 -20.48
C ALA A 255 -35.07 15.74 -21.12
N GLU A 256 -34.28 16.70 -21.60
CA GLU A 256 -32.92 16.46 -22.10
C GLU A 256 -32.01 15.91 -21.00
N ARG A 257 -32.06 16.47 -19.79
CA ARG A 257 -31.26 15.95 -18.66
C ARG A 257 -31.68 14.55 -18.23
N THR A 258 -32.96 14.20 -18.28
CA THR A 258 -33.39 12.82 -17.99
C THR A 258 -32.93 11.84 -19.05
N ALA A 259 -32.92 12.27 -20.33
CA ALA A 259 -32.43 11.43 -21.44
C ALA A 259 -30.92 11.18 -21.31
N GLU A 260 -30.12 12.23 -21.06
CA GLU A 260 -28.68 12.10 -20.79
C GLU A 260 -28.42 11.16 -19.61
N THR A 261 -29.14 11.31 -18.49
CA THR A 261 -28.95 10.39 -17.34
C THR A 261 -29.36 8.96 -17.62
N ASN A 262 -30.33 8.70 -18.50
CA ASN A 262 -30.68 7.34 -18.88
C ASN A 262 -29.60 6.71 -19.77
N GLU A 263 -29.04 7.49 -20.70
CA GLU A 263 -27.93 7.05 -21.55
C GLU A 263 -26.69 6.71 -20.69
N ASP A 264 -26.36 7.55 -19.70
CA ASP A 264 -25.28 7.30 -18.73
C ASP A 264 -25.50 6.01 -17.90
N ILE A 265 -26.75 5.70 -17.55
CA ILE A 265 -27.11 4.50 -16.79
C ILE A 265 -26.97 3.25 -17.67
N GLU A 266 -27.40 3.32 -18.94
CA GLU A 266 -27.27 2.24 -19.91
C GLU A 266 -25.80 1.94 -20.23
N GLU A 267 -24.97 2.98 -20.39
CA GLU A 267 -23.52 2.81 -20.59
C GLU A 267 -22.84 2.18 -19.36
N ARG A 268 -23.21 2.62 -18.14
CA ARG A 268 -22.65 2.04 -16.90
C ARG A 268 -23.07 0.59 -16.69
N THR A 269 -24.31 0.25 -16.99
CA THR A 269 -24.80 -1.13 -16.87
C THR A 269 -24.15 -2.04 -17.91
N ALA A 270 -23.96 -1.56 -19.14
CA ALA A 270 -23.18 -2.28 -20.16
C ALA A 270 -21.72 -2.50 -19.73
N LEU A 271 -21.06 -1.49 -19.15
CA LEU A 271 -19.69 -1.61 -18.64
C LEU A 271 -19.61 -2.63 -17.48
N THR A 272 -20.58 -2.60 -16.57
CA THR A 272 -20.62 -3.49 -15.41
C THR A 272 -20.81 -4.94 -15.85
N ASN A 273 -21.68 -5.19 -16.83
CA ASN A 273 -21.87 -6.52 -17.40
C ASN A 273 -20.59 -7.00 -18.12
N ALA A 274 -19.93 -6.14 -18.90
CA ALA A 274 -18.67 -6.49 -19.56
C ALA A 274 -17.54 -6.82 -18.57
N ILE A 275 -17.48 -6.15 -17.42
CA ILE A 275 -16.52 -6.47 -16.35
C ILE A 275 -16.86 -7.83 -15.71
N SER A 276 -18.14 -8.10 -15.45
CA SER A 276 -18.58 -9.40 -14.91
C SER A 276 -18.26 -10.56 -15.86
N GLU A 277 -18.48 -10.39 -17.16
CA GLU A 277 -18.13 -11.40 -18.18
C GLU A 277 -16.62 -11.62 -18.29
N LEU A 278 -15.80 -10.58 -18.09
CA LEU A 278 -14.35 -10.71 -18.05
C LEU A 278 -13.87 -11.47 -16.80
N ASP A 279 -14.47 -11.20 -15.64
CA ASP A 279 -14.17 -11.90 -14.39
C ASP A 279 -14.55 -13.40 -14.51
N GLU A 280 -15.73 -13.72 -15.02
CA GLU A 280 -16.17 -15.12 -15.26
C GLU A 280 -15.26 -15.84 -16.28
N ALA A 281 -14.88 -15.17 -17.38
CA ALA A 281 -13.97 -15.75 -18.37
C ALA A 281 -12.56 -16.00 -17.81
N THR A 282 -12.09 -15.16 -16.86
CA THR A 282 -10.81 -15.38 -16.18
C THR A 282 -10.85 -16.51 -15.15
N GLU A 283 -12.01 -16.77 -14.52
CA GLU A 283 -12.20 -17.92 -13.64
C GLU A 283 -12.26 -19.24 -14.45
N GLU A 284 -12.97 -19.29 -15.58
CA GLU A 284 -13.04 -20.48 -16.43
C GLU A 284 -11.69 -20.84 -17.08
N THR A 285 -10.89 -19.84 -17.48
CA THR A 285 -9.53 -20.11 -17.99
C THR A 285 -8.56 -20.55 -16.89
N ALA A 286 -8.77 -20.13 -15.65
CA ALA A 286 -8.00 -20.62 -14.51
C ALA A 286 -8.34 -22.09 -14.22
N GLU A 287 -9.61 -22.49 -14.24
CA GLU A 287 -10.04 -23.87 -14.00
C GLU A 287 -9.61 -24.84 -15.12
N GLN A 288 -9.73 -24.46 -16.40
CA GLN A 288 -9.28 -25.30 -17.52
C GLN A 288 -7.76 -25.49 -17.57
N SER A 289 -6.98 -24.54 -17.04
CA SER A 289 -5.53 -24.68 -16.95
C SER A 289 -5.07 -25.63 -15.83
N ILE A 290 -5.94 -25.91 -14.84
CA ILE A 290 -5.66 -26.83 -13.74
C ILE A 290 -5.97 -28.28 -14.13
N GLU A 291 -6.96 -28.54 -14.99
CA GLU A 291 -7.30 -29.89 -15.47
C GLU A 291 -6.34 -30.45 -16.54
N LEU A 292 -5.50 -29.63 -17.17
CA LEU A 292 -4.56 -30.07 -18.21
C LEU A 292 -3.18 -30.48 -17.67
N ASP A 293 -2.91 -30.33 -16.38
CA ASP A 293 -1.62 -30.63 -15.72
C ASP A 293 -1.71 -31.75 -14.64
N GLU A 294 -2.82 -32.52 -14.58
CA GLU A 294 -2.91 -33.82 -13.84
C GLU A 294 -2.68 -35.05 -14.74
#